data_AF-A0A7S1N413-F1
#
_entry.id   AF-A0A7S1N413-F1
#
_cell.length_a   1.000
_cell.length_b   1.000
_cell.length_c   1.000
_cell.angle_alpha   90.00
_cell.angle_beta   90.00
_cell.angle_gamma   90.00
#
_symmetry.space_group_name_H-M   'P 1'
#
loop_
_entity.id
_entity.type
_entity.pdbx_description
1 polymer ?
#
loop_
_entity_poly.entity_id
_entity_poly.type
_entity_poly.pdbx_seq_one_letter_code
_entity_poly.pdbx_strand_id
1 'polypeptide(L)'
;FSLCPHGTFPLRPSAQHTPPHMARGWGALLVCALLWPWAAPQRTWMRDDSAAIGGLTLLQLTLPGSHNSGNGPSLGADQIWPDKDVWAEFQRHAARRGRAWVQRSAFDAAFLPWNVNQDAELAQQLEAGLRFFHLKLCNFNARGAAFLLQRVHHCHRGYTGPALLHLLSDVRQFLKTHPSELVVLGLNNFEGSFDTEAHKALARALVNFFAPPQGGPALITPQDLGTTPVRELLKADRR
;
A
#
# COMPACT_ATOMS: atom_id res chain seq x y z
N PHE A 1 -17.35 25.07 0.75
CA PHE A 1 -18.39 24.06 0.49
C PHE A 1 -19.66 24.79 0.17
N SER A 2 -20.06 24.76 -1.10
CA SER A 2 -21.22 25.50 -1.61
C SER A 2 -22.51 24.88 -1.09
N LEU A 3 -23.44 25.75 -0.67
CA LEU A 3 -24.75 25.45 -0.11
C LEU A 3 -25.72 25.00 -1.22
N CYS A 4 -26.44 23.90 -0.99
CA CYS A 4 -27.68 23.58 -1.74
C CYS A 4 -28.88 23.96 -0.86
N PRO A 5 -29.86 24.74 -1.36
CA PRO A 5 -31.02 25.12 -0.58
C PRO A 5 -32.20 24.14 -0.74
N HIS A 6 -32.88 23.98 0.39
CA HIS A 6 -34.23 23.48 0.63
C HIS A 6 -35.18 23.31 -0.58
N GLY A 7 -35.66 22.08 -0.76
CA GLY A 7 -36.88 21.75 -1.49
C GLY A 7 -37.81 20.93 -0.58
N THR A 8 -38.98 21.48 -0.30
CA THR A 8 -40.05 20.93 0.53
C THR A 8 -40.81 19.79 -0.20
N PHE A 9 -41.02 18.67 0.48
CA PHE A 9 -41.90 17.57 0.02
C PHE A 9 -43.27 17.68 0.71
N PRO A 10 -44.40 17.64 -0.01
CA PRO A 10 -45.69 17.32 0.58
C PRO A 10 -45.98 15.81 0.49
N LEU A 11 -46.44 15.25 1.60
CA LEU A 11 -46.92 13.87 1.75
C LEU A 11 -48.41 13.77 1.42
N ARG A 12 -48.80 12.71 0.67
CA ARG A 12 -50.00 11.83 0.79
C ARG A 12 -50.59 11.44 -0.59
N PRO A 13 -51.41 10.37 -0.70
CA PRO A 13 -51.22 9.01 -0.19
C PRO A 13 -51.49 7.91 -1.25
N SER A 14 -51.03 6.70 -0.93
CA SER A 14 -51.40 5.37 -1.46
C SER A 14 -52.61 5.26 -2.41
N ALA A 15 -52.36 4.74 -3.62
CA ALA A 15 -53.34 3.95 -4.38
C ALA A 15 -52.65 2.74 -5.02
N GLN A 16 -53.18 1.55 -4.70
CA GLN A 16 -52.75 0.26 -5.20
C GLN A 16 -53.11 0.11 -6.69
N HIS A 17 -52.12 -0.13 -7.54
CA HIS A 17 -52.30 -0.70 -8.88
C HIS A 17 -51.07 -1.53 -9.26
N THR A 18 -51.19 -2.85 -9.25
CA THR A 18 -50.50 -3.77 -10.19
C THR A 18 -51.25 -3.74 -11.53
N PRO A 19 -50.64 -3.95 -12.74
CA PRO A 19 -49.57 -4.91 -13.10
C PRO A 19 -48.63 -4.32 -14.21
N PRO A 20 -47.97 -5.03 -15.17
CA PRO A 20 -47.57 -6.45 -15.31
C PRO A 20 -46.06 -6.64 -15.59
N HIS A 21 -45.66 -7.91 -15.68
CA HIS A 21 -44.38 -8.44 -16.15
C HIS A 21 -43.64 -7.62 -17.23
N MET A 22 -42.40 -7.25 -16.92
CA MET A 22 -41.32 -7.17 -17.92
C MET A 22 -40.05 -7.79 -17.34
N ALA A 23 -39.88 -9.09 -17.63
CA ALA A 23 -38.56 -9.68 -17.70
C ALA A 23 -37.84 -9.05 -18.90
N ARG A 24 -36.73 -8.35 -18.64
CA ARG A 24 -35.64 -8.05 -19.60
C ARG A 24 -34.56 -7.26 -18.86
N GLY A 25 -33.34 -7.80 -18.83
CA GLY A 25 -32.15 -6.99 -18.55
C GLY A 25 -31.19 -7.43 -17.46
N TRP A 26 -31.19 -8.68 -16.99
CA TRP A 26 -30.10 -9.19 -16.12
C TRP A 26 -29.04 -10.01 -16.87
N GLY A 27 -29.18 -10.19 -18.19
CA GLY A 27 -28.33 -11.06 -19.00
C GLY A 27 -26.99 -10.49 -19.44
N ALA A 28 -26.73 -9.18 -19.29
CA ALA A 28 -25.53 -8.54 -19.83
C ALA A 28 -24.43 -8.25 -18.80
N LEU A 29 -24.74 -8.28 -17.49
CA LEU A 29 -23.75 -8.06 -16.43
C LEU A 29 -23.12 -9.37 -15.90
N LEU A 30 -23.70 -10.53 -16.21
CA LEU A 30 -23.22 -11.83 -15.75
C LEU A 30 -22.18 -12.49 -16.68
N VAL A 31 -21.98 -11.97 -17.89
CA VAL A 31 -21.10 -12.63 -18.89
C VAL A 31 -19.62 -12.25 -18.73
N CYS A 32 -19.29 -11.09 -18.15
CA CYS A 32 -17.89 -10.73 -17.91
C CYS A 32 -17.25 -11.42 -16.69
N ALA A 33 -18.06 -11.96 -15.77
CA ALA A 33 -17.56 -12.60 -14.55
C ALA A 33 -17.11 -14.07 -14.75
N LEU A 34 -17.35 -14.66 -15.94
CA LEU A 34 -17.12 -16.08 -16.20
C LEU A 34 -15.93 -16.38 -17.13
N LEU A 35 -15.18 -15.37 -17.56
CA LEU A 35 -13.99 -15.53 -18.42
C LEU A 35 -12.75 -14.79 -17.94
N TRP A 36 -12.76 -14.20 -16.74
CA TRP A 36 -11.50 -14.09 -16.02
C TRP A 36 -11.30 -15.47 -15.41
N PRO A 37 -10.46 -16.36 -15.97
CA PRO A 37 -10.08 -17.54 -15.21
C PRO A 37 -9.66 -17.03 -13.83
N TRP A 38 -10.02 -17.72 -12.75
CA TRP A 38 -9.32 -17.52 -11.48
C TRP A 38 -7.85 -17.34 -11.81
N ALA A 39 -7.38 -16.08 -11.71
CA ALA A 39 -6.23 -15.67 -12.47
C ALA A 39 -5.11 -16.59 -12.03
N ALA A 40 -4.54 -17.36 -12.97
CA ALA A 40 -3.39 -18.17 -12.66
C ALA A 40 -2.41 -17.30 -11.88
N PRO A 41 -1.80 -17.79 -10.78
CA PRO A 41 -1.01 -16.97 -9.89
C PRO A 41 -0.08 -16.04 -10.68
N GLN A 42 -0.30 -14.73 -10.58
CA GLN A 42 0.44 -13.73 -11.35
C GLN A 42 1.83 -13.46 -10.74
N ARG A 43 2.31 -14.34 -9.87
CA ARG A 43 3.61 -14.23 -9.19
C ARG A 43 4.81 -14.26 -10.15
N THR A 44 4.64 -14.70 -11.40
CA THR A 44 5.73 -14.79 -12.39
C THR A 44 5.44 -14.10 -13.73
N TRP A 45 4.51 -13.15 -13.78
CA TRP A 45 4.09 -12.56 -15.06
C TRP A 45 5.24 -11.89 -15.81
N MET A 46 6.25 -11.31 -15.12
CA MET A 46 7.37 -10.67 -15.82
C MET A 46 8.27 -11.70 -16.52
N ARG A 47 8.45 -12.89 -15.93
CA ARG A 47 9.11 -14.02 -16.60
C ARG A 47 8.30 -14.48 -17.82
N ASP A 48 7.02 -14.70 -17.60
CA ASP A 48 6.13 -15.34 -18.58
C ASP A 48 5.93 -14.43 -19.80
N ASP A 49 5.88 -13.11 -19.61
CA ASP A 49 5.75 -12.10 -20.66
C ASP A 49 7.09 -11.50 -21.12
N SER A 50 8.22 -12.09 -20.75
CA SER A 50 9.57 -11.53 -21.00
C SER A 50 9.85 -11.22 -22.48
N ALA A 51 9.25 -11.97 -23.41
CA ALA A 51 9.35 -11.70 -24.84
C ALA A 51 8.71 -10.36 -25.24
N ALA A 52 7.61 -9.97 -24.59
CA ALA A 52 6.90 -8.72 -24.83
C ALA A 52 7.52 -7.55 -24.06
N ILE A 53 7.91 -7.77 -22.80
CA ILE A 53 8.30 -6.68 -21.91
C ILE A 53 9.82 -6.49 -21.79
N GLY A 54 10.62 -7.50 -22.10
CA GLY A 54 12.05 -7.50 -21.79
C GLY A 54 12.86 -6.42 -22.51
N GLY A 55 12.36 -5.91 -23.65
CA GLY A 55 12.96 -4.81 -24.40
C GLY A 55 12.53 -3.41 -23.97
N LEU A 56 11.50 -3.31 -23.13
CA LEU A 56 11.01 -2.04 -22.59
C LEU A 56 11.91 -1.59 -21.42
N THR A 57 11.94 -0.30 -21.17
CA THR A 57 12.52 0.27 -19.94
C THR A 57 11.47 0.36 -18.84
N LEU A 58 11.88 0.57 -17.58
CA LEU A 58 10.91 0.68 -16.47
C LEU A 58 9.91 1.82 -16.69
N LEU A 59 10.31 2.92 -17.30
CA LEU A 59 9.42 4.04 -17.61
C LEU A 59 8.46 3.76 -18.78
N GLN A 60 8.66 2.67 -19.53
CA GLN A 60 7.77 2.22 -20.59
C GLN A 60 6.81 1.10 -20.13
N LEU A 61 7.05 0.52 -18.94
CA LEU A 61 6.21 -0.52 -18.39
C LEU A 61 5.01 0.04 -17.64
N THR A 62 3.88 -0.66 -17.79
CA THR A 62 2.76 -0.53 -16.84
C THR A 62 2.95 -1.55 -15.73
N LEU A 63 3.17 -1.08 -14.51
CA LEU A 63 3.29 -1.94 -13.34
C LEU A 63 2.01 -1.89 -12.51
N PRO A 64 1.37 -3.04 -12.21
CA PRO A 64 0.34 -3.07 -11.19
C PRO A 64 0.95 -2.71 -9.83
N GLY A 65 0.27 -1.87 -9.06
CA GLY A 65 0.75 -1.41 -7.77
C GLY A 65 -0.36 -1.06 -6.81
N SER A 66 0.01 -0.92 -5.53
CA SER A 66 -0.90 -0.58 -4.43
C SER A 66 -0.46 0.71 -3.73
N HIS A 67 -1.43 1.56 -3.39
CA HIS A 67 -1.23 2.79 -2.63
C HIS A 67 -1.35 2.51 -1.14
N ASN A 68 -0.43 3.03 -0.31
CA ASN A 68 -0.30 2.63 1.10
C ASN A 68 -0.27 1.09 1.27
N SER A 69 0.64 0.42 0.58
CA SER A 69 0.65 -1.05 0.49
C SER A 69 0.71 -1.80 1.81
N GLY A 70 1.16 -1.15 2.90
CA GLY A 70 1.20 -1.74 4.24
C GLY A 70 -0.07 -1.50 5.07
N ASN A 71 -1.10 -0.83 4.54
CA ASN A 71 -2.39 -0.64 5.22
C ASN A 71 -3.32 -1.85 4.97
N GLY A 72 -2.82 -3.04 5.31
CA GLY A 72 -3.55 -4.30 5.24
C GLY A 72 -4.22 -4.67 6.57
N PRO A 73 -4.61 -5.95 6.73
CA PRO A 73 -5.21 -6.49 7.96
C PRO A 73 -4.39 -6.27 9.24
N SER A 74 -3.07 -6.14 9.13
CA SER A 74 -2.15 -5.90 10.25
C SER A 74 -2.04 -4.43 10.70
N LEU A 75 -2.71 -3.49 10.03
CA LEU A 75 -2.74 -2.10 10.48
C LEU A 75 -3.44 -2.03 11.84
N GLY A 76 -2.76 -1.46 12.85
CA GLY A 76 -3.22 -1.51 14.23
C GLY A 76 -3.04 -0.21 15.00
N ALA A 77 -3.67 -0.18 16.18
CA ALA A 77 -3.59 0.90 17.15
C ALA A 77 -2.64 0.61 18.33
N ASP A 78 -1.95 -0.54 18.32
CA ASP A 78 -1.05 -0.97 19.41
C ASP A 78 0.18 -0.06 19.55
N GLN A 79 0.62 0.49 18.43
CA GLN A 79 1.68 1.49 18.37
C GLN A 79 1.18 2.66 17.54
N ILE A 80 1.20 3.86 18.12
CA ILE A 80 0.67 5.06 17.47
C ILE A 80 1.80 6.07 17.30
N TRP A 81 1.92 6.63 16.10
CA TRP A 81 2.76 7.80 15.88
C TRP A 81 2.04 9.06 16.39
N PRO A 82 2.53 9.72 17.46
CA PRO A 82 1.76 10.74 18.17
C PRO A 82 1.48 11.99 17.32
N ASP A 83 2.39 12.40 16.44
CA ASP A 83 2.22 13.65 15.67
C ASP A 83 1.11 13.56 14.61
N LYS A 84 0.68 12.34 14.27
CA LYS A 84 -0.43 12.10 13.34
C LYS A 84 -1.64 11.48 14.02
N ASP A 85 -1.59 11.31 15.34
CA ASP A 85 -2.70 10.80 16.12
C ASP A 85 -3.82 11.85 16.16
N VAL A 86 -4.92 11.55 15.48
CA VAL A 86 -6.09 12.42 15.42
C VAL A 86 -6.98 12.29 16.66
N TRP A 87 -6.68 11.37 17.58
CA TRP A 87 -7.44 11.16 18.81
C TRP A 87 -7.57 12.43 19.65
N ALA A 88 -6.46 13.15 19.86
CA ALA A 88 -6.47 14.38 20.65
C ALA A 88 -7.36 15.46 20.02
N GLU A 89 -7.38 15.55 18.69
CA GLU A 89 -8.27 16.46 17.97
C GLU A 89 -9.74 16.03 18.08
N PHE A 90 -10.01 14.73 17.92
CA PHE A 90 -11.33 14.17 18.11
C PHE A 90 -11.86 14.46 19.53
N GLN A 91 -11.06 14.21 20.57
CA GLN A 91 -11.44 14.45 21.96
C GLN A 91 -11.84 15.92 22.21
N ARG A 92 -11.07 16.88 21.68
CA ARG A 92 -11.40 18.31 21.78
C ARG A 92 -12.76 18.63 21.15
N HIS A 93 -13.06 18.05 19.97
CA HIS A 93 -14.35 18.24 19.30
C HIS A 93 -15.50 17.50 20.00
N ALA A 94 -15.25 16.31 20.52
CA ALA A 94 -16.21 15.50 21.25
C ALA A 94 -16.63 16.21 22.54
N ALA A 95 -15.68 16.77 23.29
CA ALA A 95 -15.95 17.54 24.51
C ALA A 95 -16.89 18.73 24.25
N ARG A 96 -16.64 19.52 23.19
CA ARG A 96 -17.50 20.66 22.79
C ARG A 96 -18.93 20.25 22.41
N ARG A 97 -19.15 18.97 22.08
CA ARG A 97 -20.46 18.41 21.71
C ARG A 97 -21.08 17.55 22.81
N GLY A 98 -20.56 17.60 24.04
CA GLY A 98 -21.04 16.78 25.16
C GLY A 98 -20.77 15.27 25.02
N ARG A 99 -19.79 14.90 24.18
CA ARG A 99 -19.40 13.50 23.90
C ARG A 99 -18.03 13.13 24.50
N ALA A 100 -17.63 13.78 25.59
CA ALA A 100 -16.35 13.50 26.27
C ALA A 100 -16.25 12.07 26.84
N TRP A 101 -17.37 11.35 26.92
CA TRP A 101 -17.45 9.96 27.38
C TRP A 101 -16.94 8.94 26.35
N VAL A 102 -16.77 9.32 25.08
CA VAL A 102 -16.22 8.42 24.05
C VAL A 102 -14.79 8.06 24.43
N GLN A 103 -14.52 6.77 24.55
CA GLN A 103 -13.21 6.22 24.89
C GLN A 103 -12.34 6.05 23.64
N ARG A 104 -11.02 6.03 23.82
CA ARG A 104 -10.06 5.84 22.72
C ARG A 104 -10.33 4.57 21.94
N SER A 105 -10.57 3.46 22.65
CA SER A 105 -10.87 2.16 22.04
C SER A 105 -12.10 2.20 21.12
N ALA A 106 -13.16 2.91 21.52
CA ALA A 106 -14.36 3.07 20.69
C ALA A 106 -14.09 3.94 19.45
N PHE A 107 -13.23 4.95 19.57
CA PHE A 107 -12.78 5.75 18.44
C PHE A 107 -11.91 4.93 17.49
N ASP A 108 -10.90 4.24 17.99
CA ASP A 108 -10.00 3.43 17.17
C ASP A 108 -10.77 2.32 16.45
N ALA A 109 -11.71 1.64 17.13
CA ALA A 109 -12.59 0.65 16.51
C ALA A 109 -13.43 1.22 15.35
N ALA A 110 -13.82 2.49 15.43
CA ALA A 110 -14.60 3.15 14.39
C ALA A 110 -13.71 3.78 13.29
N PHE A 111 -12.52 4.26 13.62
CA PHE A 111 -11.66 5.06 12.74
C PHE A 111 -10.59 4.23 12.01
N LEU A 112 -10.05 3.18 12.63
CA LEU A 112 -9.04 2.31 12.03
C LEU A 112 -9.51 1.68 10.69
N PRO A 113 -10.75 1.16 10.55
CA PRO A 113 -11.20 0.59 9.28
C PRO A 113 -11.19 1.58 8.10
N TRP A 114 -11.32 2.89 8.35
CA TRP A 114 -11.23 3.92 7.31
C TRP A 114 -9.81 4.13 6.78
N ASN A 115 -8.81 3.56 7.45
CA ASN A 115 -7.41 3.67 7.10
C ASN A 115 -6.88 2.43 6.39
N VAL A 116 -7.57 1.29 6.48
CA VAL A 116 -7.26 0.06 5.74
C VAL A 116 -7.66 0.27 4.27
N ASN A 117 -6.76 -0.05 3.35
CA ASN A 117 -7.05 0.06 1.91
C ASN A 117 -6.49 -1.10 1.07
N GLN A 118 -5.98 -2.13 1.73
CA GLN A 118 -5.57 -3.40 1.13
C GLN A 118 -6.31 -4.54 1.82
N ASP A 119 -6.83 -5.49 1.06
CA ASP A 119 -7.45 -6.71 1.60
C ASP A 119 -6.40 -7.78 1.99
N ALA A 120 -5.13 -7.52 1.69
CA ALA A 120 -4.04 -8.49 1.77
C ALA A 120 -2.75 -7.85 2.29
N GLU A 121 -1.91 -8.64 2.95
CA GLU A 121 -0.54 -8.25 3.32
C GLU A 121 0.37 -8.23 2.09
N LEU A 122 1.52 -7.58 2.23
CA LEU A 122 2.46 -7.34 1.14
C LEU A 122 2.89 -8.65 0.45
N ALA A 123 3.14 -9.72 1.21
CA ALA A 123 3.49 -11.02 0.64
C ALA A 123 2.40 -11.57 -0.30
N GLN A 124 1.12 -11.47 0.07
CA GLN A 124 0.03 -11.93 -0.81
C GLN A 124 -0.19 -11.00 -1.99
N GLN A 125 0.04 -9.69 -1.84
CA GLN A 125 0.00 -8.74 -2.95
C GLN A 125 1.08 -9.07 -4.01
N LEU A 126 2.29 -9.48 -3.58
CA LEU A 126 3.35 -9.94 -4.49
C LEU A 126 2.91 -11.17 -5.29
N GLU A 127 2.34 -12.17 -4.62
CA GLU A 127 1.80 -13.39 -5.23
C GLU A 127 0.65 -13.10 -6.22
N ALA A 128 -0.13 -12.06 -5.94
CA ALA A 128 -1.20 -11.57 -6.80
C ALA A 128 -0.71 -10.75 -8.01
N GLY A 129 0.60 -10.53 -8.15
CA GLY A 129 1.20 -9.91 -9.33
C GLY A 129 1.56 -8.42 -9.18
N LEU A 130 1.34 -7.81 -8.01
CA LEU A 130 1.74 -6.42 -7.78
C LEU A 130 3.27 -6.28 -7.78
N ARG A 131 3.77 -5.23 -8.42
CA ARG A 131 5.21 -4.93 -8.54
C ARG A 131 5.60 -3.52 -8.12
N PHE A 132 4.64 -2.64 -7.87
CA PHE A 132 4.89 -1.32 -7.28
C PHE A 132 4.20 -1.20 -5.92
N PHE A 133 4.97 -0.89 -4.87
CA PHE A 133 4.47 -0.77 -3.52
C PHE A 133 4.79 0.60 -2.94
N HIS A 134 3.75 1.33 -2.53
CA HIS A 134 3.89 2.65 -1.94
C HIS A 134 3.80 2.57 -0.41
N LEU A 135 4.90 2.89 0.27
CA LEU A 135 5.04 2.85 1.72
C LEU A 135 5.25 4.24 2.30
N LYS A 136 4.46 4.57 3.31
CA LYS A 136 4.63 5.73 4.19
C LYS A 136 5.36 5.30 5.46
N LEU A 137 6.42 5.99 5.88
CA LEU A 137 7.29 5.49 6.94
C LEU A 137 7.27 6.36 8.20
N CYS A 138 7.09 5.72 9.35
CA CYS A 138 7.28 6.34 10.66
C CYS A 138 8.55 5.78 11.31
N ASN A 139 9.44 6.67 11.75
CA ASN A 139 10.68 6.31 12.43
C ASN A 139 10.55 6.44 13.95
N PHE A 140 10.45 5.31 14.64
CA PHE A 140 10.42 5.21 16.10
C PHE A 140 11.79 5.07 16.75
N ASN A 141 12.90 5.21 15.99
CA ASN A 141 14.22 5.34 16.60
C ASN A 141 14.29 6.63 17.45
N ALA A 142 15.01 6.59 18.56
CA ALA A 142 15.32 7.81 19.31
C ALA A 142 16.31 8.66 18.50
N ARG A 143 16.14 10.00 18.53
CA ARG A 143 17.08 10.91 17.87
C ARG A 143 18.49 10.74 18.47
N GLY A 144 19.50 10.68 17.59
CA GLY A 144 20.90 10.46 17.99
C GLY A 144 21.25 9.03 18.41
N ALA A 145 20.28 8.11 18.47
CA ALA A 145 20.55 6.70 18.74
C ALA A 145 20.92 5.94 17.45
N ALA A 146 21.42 4.71 17.61
CA ALA A 146 21.66 3.81 16.49
C ALA A 146 20.36 3.58 15.69
N PHE A 147 20.46 3.68 14.37
CA PHE A 147 19.32 3.47 13.48
C PHE A 147 19.01 1.98 13.34
N LEU A 148 17.81 1.57 13.77
CA LEU A 148 17.34 0.20 13.67
C LEU A 148 16.17 0.13 12.69
N LEU A 149 16.31 -0.68 11.64
CA LEU A 149 15.30 -0.84 10.59
C LEU A 149 13.99 -1.44 11.12
N GLN A 150 14.07 -2.28 12.15
CA GLN A 150 12.91 -2.85 12.86
C GLN A 150 12.07 -1.82 13.63
N ARG A 151 12.61 -0.61 13.86
CA ARG A 151 11.90 0.51 14.49
C ARG A 151 11.32 1.49 13.46
N VAL A 152 11.43 1.17 12.18
CA VAL A 152 10.76 1.90 11.10
C VAL A 152 9.56 1.07 10.70
N HIS A 153 8.38 1.69 10.66
CA HIS A 153 7.13 1.01 10.36
C HIS A 153 6.44 1.68 9.18
N HIS A 154 5.62 0.92 8.46
CA HIS A 154 4.57 1.54 7.66
C HIS A 154 3.60 2.28 8.59
N CYS A 155 3.13 3.47 8.21
CA CYS A 155 2.15 4.18 9.01
C CYS A 155 1.20 5.07 8.20
N HIS A 156 -0.02 5.21 8.71
CA HIS A 156 -1.03 6.07 8.12
C HIS A 156 -1.95 6.65 9.20
N ARG A 157 -2.04 7.99 9.27
CA ARG A 157 -2.89 8.71 10.24
C ARG A 157 -2.66 8.30 11.69
N GLY A 158 -1.40 8.03 12.05
CA GLY A 158 -1.00 7.65 13.41
C GLY A 158 -0.96 6.13 13.62
N TYR A 159 -1.82 5.35 12.96
CA TYR A 159 -1.78 3.89 13.02
C TYR A 159 -0.54 3.32 12.35
N THR A 160 -0.01 2.25 12.91
CA THR A 160 1.16 1.56 12.38
C THR A 160 0.77 0.22 11.77
N GLY A 161 1.37 -0.07 10.62
CA GLY A 161 1.36 -1.38 10.01
C GLY A 161 2.66 -2.13 10.34
N PRO A 162 3.01 -3.12 9.51
CA PRO A 162 4.20 -3.93 9.71
C PRO A 162 5.48 -3.09 9.78
N ALA A 163 6.46 -3.62 10.53
CA ALA A 163 7.82 -3.10 10.51
C ALA A 163 8.39 -3.20 9.10
N LEU A 164 9.15 -2.18 8.68
CA LEU A 164 9.78 -2.13 7.36
C LEU A 164 10.68 -3.34 7.14
N LEU A 165 11.39 -3.82 8.18
CA LEU A 165 12.19 -5.03 8.10
C LEU A 165 11.39 -6.27 7.67
N HIS A 166 10.14 -6.43 8.13
CA HIS A 166 9.29 -7.53 7.72
C HIS A 166 8.87 -7.39 6.25
N LEU A 167 8.40 -6.21 5.85
CA LEU A 167 8.00 -5.92 4.47
C LEU A 167 9.16 -6.18 3.48
N LEU A 168 10.38 -5.75 3.83
CA LEU A 168 11.56 -6.00 3.01
C LEU A 168 11.93 -7.49 2.97
N SER A 169 11.71 -8.22 4.07
CA SER A 169 11.94 -9.66 4.12
C SER A 169 11.00 -10.42 3.20
N ASP A 170 9.72 -10.02 3.13
CA ASP A 170 8.75 -10.57 2.19
C ASP A 170 9.20 -10.33 0.74
N VAL A 171 9.60 -9.10 0.41
CA VAL A 171 10.12 -8.76 -0.93
C VAL A 171 11.36 -9.60 -1.28
N ARG A 172 12.34 -9.71 -0.37
CA ARG A 172 13.54 -10.50 -0.60
C ARG A 172 13.23 -11.98 -0.78
N GLN A 173 12.33 -12.54 0.02
CA GLN A 173 11.93 -13.94 -0.09
C GLN A 173 11.21 -14.20 -1.43
N PHE A 174 10.35 -13.28 -1.85
CA PHE A 174 9.69 -13.32 -3.15
C PHE A 174 10.69 -13.29 -4.30
N LEU A 175 11.61 -12.33 -4.32
CA LEU A 175 12.63 -12.20 -5.38
C LEU A 175 13.59 -13.40 -5.41
N LYS A 176 13.94 -13.97 -4.25
CA LYS A 176 14.72 -15.22 -4.17
C LYS A 176 13.98 -16.40 -4.81
N THR A 177 12.66 -16.45 -4.66
CA THR A 177 11.81 -17.53 -5.21
C THR A 177 11.51 -17.30 -6.69
N HIS A 178 11.46 -16.03 -7.11
CA HIS A 178 11.09 -15.58 -8.46
C HIS A 178 12.15 -14.62 -9.03
N PRO A 179 13.35 -15.11 -9.38
CA PRO A 179 14.49 -14.27 -9.77
C PRO A 179 14.36 -13.60 -11.15
N SER A 180 13.20 -13.71 -11.80
CA SER A 180 12.86 -13.05 -13.06
C SER A 180 11.85 -11.91 -12.86
N GLU A 181 11.52 -11.60 -11.61
CA GLU A 181 10.63 -10.51 -11.24
C GLU A 181 11.44 -9.32 -10.73
N LEU A 182 10.85 -8.13 -10.81
CA LEU A 182 11.40 -6.89 -10.26
C LEU A 182 10.35 -6.22 -9.40
N VAL A 183 10.74 -5.73 -8.22
CA VAL A 183 9.86 -5.01 -7.30
C VAL A 183 10.33 -3.57 -7.15
N VAL A 184 9.40 -2.62 -7.27
CA VAL A 184 9.63 -1.18 -7.05
C VAL A 184 9.00 -0.78 -5.72
N LEU A 185 9.80 -0.21 -4.83
CA LEU A 185 9.36 0.33 -3.54
C LEU A 185 9.39 1.86 -3.59
N GLY A 186 8.23 2.49 -3.50
CA GLY A 186 8.09 3.93 -3.33
C GLY A 186 8.01 4.27 -1.83
N LEU A 187 9.05 4.90 -1.29
CA LEU A 187 9.09 5.33 0.11
C LEU A 187 8.78 6.83 0.21
N ASN A 188 7.79 7.22 1.01
CA ASN A 188 7.44 8.63 1.20
C ASN A 188 6.89 8.92 2.60
N ASN A 189 6.43 10.16 2.80
CA ASN A 189 5.85 10.65 4.06
C ASN A 189 6.68 10.19 5.26
N PHE A 190 7.97 10.53 5.24
CA PHE A 190 8.91 10.20 6.29
C PHE A 190 8.55 11.00 7.56
N GLU A 191 7.90 10.34 8.52
CA GLU A 191 7.47 10.93 9.77
C GLU A 191 8.36 10.48 10.94
N GLY A 192 8.42 11.32 11.97
CA GLY A 192 9.15 11.04 13.20
C GLY A 192 10.62 11.39 13.18
N SER A 193 11.47 10.53 13.74
CA SER A 193 12.90 10.84 13.93
C SER A 193 13.73 10.76 12.64
N PHE A 194 13.15 11.07 11.49
CA PHE A 194 13.86 11.15 10.21
C PHE A 194 14.56 12.51 10.07
N ASP A 195 15.83 12.57 10.50
CA ASP A 195 16.76 13.63 10.13
C ASP A 195 17.67 13.20 8.96
N THR A 196 18.60 14.06 8.55
CA THR A 196 19.55 13.77 7.45
C THR A 196 20.34 12.48 7.68
N GLU A 197 20.78 12.21 8.91
CA GLU A 197 21.58 11.02 9.21
C GLU A 197 20.72 9.76 9.24
N ALA A 198 19.48 9.85 9.73
CA ALA A 198 18.50 8.77 9.65
C ALA A 198 18.15 8.43 8.20
N HIS A 199 18.01 9.40 7.29
CA HIS A 199 17.80 9.13 5.86
C HIS A 199 18.98 8.42 5.23
N LYS A 200 20.22 8.87 5.53
CA LYS A 200 21.44 8.19 5.06
C LYS A 200 21.55 6.78 5.64
N ALA A 201 21.20 6.59 6.91
CA ALA A 201 21.21 5.29 7.56
C ALA A 201 20.16 4.35 6.95
N LEU A 202 18.96 4.85 6.65
CA LEU A 202 17.94 4.09 5.92
C LEU A 202 18.44 3.67 4.54
N ALA A 203 19.00 4.60 3.76
CA ALA A 203 19.53 4.28 2.44
C ALA A 203 20.61 3.19 2.51
N ARG A 204 21.58 3.31 3.42
CA ARG A 204 22.61 2.27 3.66
C ARG A 204 21.99 0.94 4.09
N ALA A 205 21.00 0.96 4.98
CA ALA A 205 20.33 -0.25 5.44
C ALA A 205 19.61 -0.96 4.30
N LEU A 206 18.88 -0.23 3.44
CA LEU A 206 18.19 -0.80 2.27
C LEU A 206 19.19 -1.42 1.30
N VAL A 207 20.24 -0.68 0.97
CA VAL A 207 21.30 -1.12 0.08
C VAL A 207 21.98 -2.38 0.61
N ASN A 208 22.35 -2.41 1.89
CA ASN A 208 22.96 -3.59 2.52
C ASN A 208 21.98 -4.77 2.63
N PHE A 209 20.69 -4.51 2.80
CA PHE A 209 19.68 -5.56 2.96
C PHE A 209 19.48 -6.37 1.67
N PHE A 210 19.58 -5.71 0.51
CA PHE A 210 19.46 -6.33 -0.82
C PHE A 210 20.80 -6.56 -1.52
N ALA A 211 21.93 -6.18 -0.92
CA ALA A 211 23.23 -6.40 -1.53
C ALA A 211 23.47 -7.91 -1.78
N PRO A 212 24.00 -8.29 -2.96
CA PRO A 212 24.34 -9.67 -3.20
C PRO A 212 25.50 -10.13 -2.30
N PRO A 213 25.65 -11.45 -2.06
CA PRO A 213 26.71 -11.99 -1.20
C PRO A 213 28.13 -11.67 -1.69
N GLN A 214 28.28 -11.45 -3.00
CA GLN A 214 29.53 -11.09 -3.66
C GLN A 214 29.19 -10.03 -4.72
N GLY A 215 30.02 -8.99 -4.84
CA GLY A 215 29.70 -7.82 -5.65
C GLY A 215 28.89 -6.79 -4.85
N GLY A 216 29.28 -5.53 -4.93
CA GLY A 216 28.50 -4.46 -4.31
C GLY A 216 27.07 -4.41 -4.89
N PRO A 217 26.13 -3.75 -4.20
CA PRO A 217 24.78 -3.53 -4.70
C PRO A 217 24.82 -2.92 -6.10
N ALA A 218 24.12 -3.53 -7.06
CA ALA A 218 23.89 -2.92 -8.37
C ALA A 218 22.92 -1.75 -8.18
N LEU A 219 23.47 -0.55 -7.94
CA LEU A 219 22.66 0.65 -7.79
C LEU A 219 22.10 1.05 -9.16
N ILE A 220 20.77 0.96 -9.30
CA ILE A 220 20.04 1.49 -10.45
C ILE A 220 19.87 2.99 -10.26
N THR A 221 20.36 3.79 -11.20
CA THR A 221 20.24 5.25 -11.19
C THR A 221 18.92 5.70 -11.83
N PRO A 222 18.47 6.95 -11.60
CA PRO A 222 17.29 7.49 -12.29
C PRO A 222 17.40 7.42 -13.82
N GLN A 223 18.61 7.55 -14.39
CA GLN A 223 18.84 7.43 -15.82
C GLN A 223 18.52 6.03 -16.33
N ASP A 224 18.95 4.99 -15.60
CA ASP A 224 18.75 3.59 -15.96
C ASP A 224 17.27 3.22 -16.11
N LEU A 225 16.38 3.88 -15.36
CA LEU A 225 14.94 3.65 -15.44
C LEU A 225 14.38 3.91 -16.85
N GLY A 226 14.98 4.87 -17.57
CA GLY A 226 14.56 5.28 -18.91
C GLY A 226 15.43 4.73 -20.04
N THR A 227 16.62 4.20 -19.75
CA THR A 227 17.58 3.76 -20.78
C THR A 227 17.88 2.27 -20.77
N THR A 228 17.73 1.60 -19.64
CA THR A 228 18.15 0.20 -19.47
C THR A 228 16.94 -0.73 -19.66
N PRO A 229 16.98 -1.66 -20.62
CA PRO A 229 15.90 -2.63 -20.81
C PRO A 229 15.72 -3.52 -19.58
N VAL A 230 14.48 -3.89 -19.29
CA VAL A 230 14.11 -4.71 -18.13
C VAL A 230 14.88 -6.04 -18.09
N ARG A 231 15.08 -6.68 -19.24
CA ARG A 231 15.88 -7.93 -19.31
C ARG A 231 17.33 -7.76 -18.85
N GLU A 232 17.90 -6.56 -18.97
CA GLU A 232 19.26 -6.28 -18.51
C GLU A 232 19.27 -5.93 -17.02
N LEU A 233 18.26 -5.21 -16.53
CA LEU A 233 18.07 -4.98 -15.09
C LEU A 233 17.95 -6.30 -14.32
N LEU A 234 17.19 -7.26 -14.84
CA LEU A 234 17.01 -8.60 -14.23
C LEU A 234 18.30 -9.46 -14.24
N LYS A 235 19.28 -9.14 -15.09
CA LYS A 235 20.59 -9.83 -15.12
C LYS A 235 21.61 -9.18 -14.19
N ALA A 236 21.46 -7.89 -13.89
CA ALA A 236 22.41 -7.13 -13.08
C ALA A 236 22.48 -7.65 -11.63
N ASP A 237 21.40 -8.23 -11.12
CA ASP A 237 21.29 -8.80 -9.76
C ASP A 237 21.80 -10.26 -9.65
N ARG A 238 22.28 -10.84 -10.75
CA ARG A 238 22.74 -12.25 -10.81
C ARG A 238 24.27 -12.40 -10.91
N ARG A 239 25.04 -11.32 -10.76
CA ARG A 239 26.50 -11.33 -10.87
C ARG A 239 27.17 -11.25 -9.51
#